data_AF-A0A519QJC5-F1
#
_entry.id   AF-A0A519QJC5-F1
#
_cell.length_a   1.000
_cell.length_b   1.000
_cell.length_c   1.000
_cell.angle_alpha   90.00
_cell.angle_beta   90.00
_cell.angle_gamma   90.00
#
_symmetry.space_group_name_H-M   'P 1'
#
loop_
_entity.id
_entity.type
_entity.pdbx_description
1 polymer ?
#
loop_
_entity_poly.entity_id
_entity_poly.type
_entity_poly.pdbx_seq_one_letter_code
_entity_poly.pdbx_strand_id
1 'polypeptide(L)'
;PIQDVLDQNRIGDLEDFKSIRFMRMFMTGFSNDITLRFGTLDLVRGEWRRYTNSPETGNPLPSPDPTTVDVLSVNIQENLDRQPIPYRTPPGVEREQLYNNNTVINQNEQSLSLRISGAEGLAQDESRAVFKNISMDMRQFKKIKMFLHAEALVGETLNDDEMAAFLRFGNDFTQNFYEVELPLKVTPHNLSATQEEIWPEQNNLDLPLDLLTKMKILAMSAPPEDFNEQGVFSKFDYQIDPNISAENSRIKISIKGNPNFGQVRTLMVGVRNNTGKMPQDLPVRNLTGEVWFNELRLAGMDNKGGMAAIVSVDANFADFANISATGRMSTIGFGALEDGPNERSREDAQQYN
;
A
#
# COMPACT_ATOMS: atom_id res chain seq x y z
N PRO A 1 15.57 16.47 -3.77
CA PRO A 1 15.67 15.00 -3.65
C PRO A 1 16.90 14.49 -4.41
N ILE A 2 17.55 13.41 -3.96
CA ILE A 2 18.80 12.93 -4.60
C ILE A 2 18.57 12.54 -6.07
N GLN A 3 17.38 12.04 -6.39
CA GLN A 3 17.03 11.54 -7.73
C GLN A 3 16.69 12.65 -8.74
N ASP A 4 16.50 13.90 -8.29
CA ASP A 4 16.07 15.00 -9.15
C ASP A 4 17.30 15.82 -9.61
N VAL A 5 18.13 15.22 -10.46
CA VAL A 5 19.30 15.89 -11.05
C VAL A 5 18.87 16.66 -12.29
N LEU A 6 19.01 17.98 -12.21
CA LEU A 6 18.83 18.88 -13.36
C LEU A 6 20.10 18.90 -14.22
N ASP A 7 19.95 19.03 -15.53
CA ASP A 7 21.08 19.05 -16.48
C ASP A 7 22.13 20.12 -16.15
N GLN A 8 21.70 21.27 -15.63
CA GLN A 8 22.58 22.35 -15.16
C GLN A 8 23.49 21.96 -13.99
N ASN A 9 23.12 20.95 -13.20
CA ASN A 9 23.86 20.46 -12.05
C ASN A 9 24.61 19.15 -12.34
N ARG A 10 24.38 18.55 -13.52
CA ARG A 10 25.05 17.35 -13.97
C ARG A 10 26.41 17.71 -14.56
N ILE A 11 27.48 17.38 -13.83
CA ILE A 11 28.85 17.53 -14.32
C ILE A 11 29.36 16.15 -14.77
N GLY A 12 29.52 15.97 -16.09
CA GLY A 12 30.00 14.73 -16.71
C GLY A 12 28.89 13.74 -17.11
N ASP A 13 29.31 12.51 -17.46
CA ASP A 13 28.44 11.48 -18.03
C ASP A 13 27.75 10.62 -16.95
N LEU A 14 26.96 11.26 -16.08
CA LEU A 14 26.13 10.55 -15.11
C LEU A 14 24.83 10.03 -15.76
N GLU A 15 24.77 8.75 -16.09
CA GLU A 15 23.55 8.14 -16.66
C GLU A 15 22.55 7.68 -15.59
N ASP A 16 23.03 7.10 -14.47
CA ASP A 16 22.18 6.60 -13.40
C ASP A 16 22.85 6.67 -12.01
N PHE A 17 22.06 6.38 -10.97
CA PHE A 17 22.51 6.36 -9.58
C PHE A 17 22.93 4.96 -9.08
N LYS A 18 23.20 3.99 -9.97
CA LYS A 18 23.58 2.63 -9.54
C LYS A 18 24.96 2.58 -8.89
N SER A 19 25.82 3.56 -9.17
CA SER A 19 27.21 3.56 -8.72
C SER A 19 27.68 4.89 -8.11
N ILE A 20 27.04 5.34 -7.04
CA ILE A 20 27.50 6.50 -6.26
C ILE A 20 28.52 6.06 -5.21
N ARG A 21 29.75 6.58 -5.28
CA ARG A 21 30.86 6.20 -4.38
C ARG A 21 31.30 7.30 -3.43
N PHE A 22 31.19 8.55 -3.84
CA PHE A 22 31.73 9.68 -3.09
C PHE A 22 30.69 10.78 -2.97
N MET A 23 30.53 11.31 -1.77
CA MET A 23 29.84 12.56 -1.51
C MET A 23 30.89 13.61 -1.19
N ARG A 24 30.88 14.73 -1.92
CA ARG A 24 31.76 15.87 -1.65
C ARG A 24 30.91 17.10 -1.42
N MET A 25 30.98 17.64 -0.20
CA MET A 25 30.40 18.91 0.17
C MET A 25 31.51 19.95 0.27
N PHE A 26 31.32 21.10 -0.37
CA PHE A 26 32.18 22.25 -0.20
C PHE A 26 31.28 23.48 -0.17
N MET A 27 31.69 24.48 0.59
CA MET A 27 30.92 25.71 0.76
C MET A 27 31.79 26.86 0.26
N THR A 28 31.19 27.80 -0.48
CA THR A 28 31.91 28.94 -1.11
C THR A 28 31.05 30.19 -1.00
N GLY A 29 31.65 31.36 -1.22
CA GLY A 29 30.93 32.65 -1.28
C GLY A 29 30.69 33.34 0.06
N PHE A 30 31.37 32.96 1.14
CA PHE A 30 31.28 33.68 2.41
C PHE A 30 32.24 34.86 2.43
N SER A 31 31.74 36.03 2.86
CA SER A 31 32.56 37.23 3.09
C SER A 31 33.08 37.32 4.53
N ASN A 32 32.54 36.52 5.45
CA ASN A 32 32.88 36.48 6.87
C ASN A 32 32.97 35.03 7.36
N ASP A 33 33.56 34.83 8.54
CA ASP A 33 33.68 33.52 9.18
C ASP A 33 32.29 32.93 9.49
N ILE A 34 32.09 31.67 9.09
CA ILE A 34 30.86 30.91 9.34
C ILE A 34 31.20 29.59 10.03
N THR A 35 30.41 29.22 11.04
CA THR A 35 30.46 27.90 11.68
C THR A 35 29.16 27.18 11.42
N LEU A 36 29.22 26.03 10.75
CA LEU A 36 28.07 25.16 10.52
C LEU A 36 28.13 23.97 11.47
N ARG A 37 26.99 23.63 12.08
CA ARG A 37 26.85 22.48 12.97
C ARG A 37 25.68 21.63 12.50
N PHE A 38 25.98 20.43 12.02
CA PHE A 38 24.97 19.43 11.71
C PHE A 38 24.66 18.65 12.98
N GLY A 39 23.39 18.60 13.39
CA GLY A 39 22.96 17.71 14.46
C GLY A 39 23.10 16.25 14.03
N THR A 40 22.58 15.95 12.84
CA THR A 40 22.79 14.70 12.10
C THR A 40 22.91 15.02 10.61
N LEU A 41 23.62 14.17 9.87
CA LEU A 41 23.72 14.23 8.42
C LEU A 41 23.70 12.80 7.90
N ASP A 42 22.54 12.38 7.44
CA ASP A 42 22.26 10.99 7.10
C ASP A 42 21.79 10.84 5.65
N LEU A 43 22.18 9.73 5.05
CA LEU A 43 21.62 9.25 3.79
C LEU A 43 20.52 8.25 4.12
N VAL A 44 19.28 8.72 4.06
CA VAL A 44 18.12 7.87 4.33
C VAL A 44 17.72 7.13 3.06
N ARG A 45 17.59 5.80 3.16
CA ARG A 45 17.06 4.95 2.10
C ARG A 45 15.58 4.67 2.35
N GLY A 46 14.73 5.03 1.39
CA GLY A 46 13.33 4.61 1.38
C GLY A 46 13.18 3.13 1.01
N GLU A 47 12.27 2.44 1.70
CA GLU A 47 11.80 1.09 1.34
C GLU A 47 10.90 1.11 0.10
N TRP A 48 10.15 2.20 -0.07
CA TRP A 48 9.28 2.46 -1.20
C TRP A 48 10.07 3.06 -2.36
N ARG A 49 9.79 2.58 -3.57
CA ARG A 49 10.43 3.05 -4.79
C ARG A 49 9.44 3.82 -5.65
N ARG A 50 9.85 4.96 -6.21
CA ARG A 50 9.06 5.70 -7.20
C ARG A 50 8.77 4.82 -8.41
N TYR A 51 7.52 4.79 -8.86
CA TYR A 51 7.13 4.14 -10.09
C TYR A 51 7.31 5.12 -11.26
N THR A 52 8.17 4.78 -12.22
CA THR A 52 8.59 5.68 -13.31
C THR A 52 7.72 5.59 -14.56
N ASN A 53 6.67 4.77 -14.52
CA ASN A 53 5.72 4.59 -15.60
C ASN A 53 4.35 5.11 -15.16
N SER A 54 3.47 5.46 -16.09
CA SER A 54 2.07 5.76 -15.78
C SER A 54 1.39 4.49 -15.25
N PRO A 55 0.77 4.51 -14.06
CA PRO A 55 0.01 3.37 -13.54
C PRO A 55 -1.20 2.99 -14.43
N GLU A 56 -1.75 3.93 -15.18
CA GLU A 56 -2.90 3.73 -16.07
C GLU A 56 -2.50 2.97 -17.34
N THR A 57 -1.43 3.42 -18.00
CA THR A 57 -1.04 2.92 -19.33
C THR A 57 0.11 1.91 -19.28
N GLY A 58 0.92 1.93 -18.23
CA GLY A 58 2.17 1.17 -18.13
C GLY A 58 3.33 1.75 -18.95
N ASN A 59 3.09 2.83 -19.70
CA ASN A 59 4.11 3.50 -20.50
C ASN A 59 5.04 4.35 -19.61
N PRO A 60 6.32 4.54 -19.99
CA PRO A 60 7.22 5.45 -19.27
C PRO A 60 6.63 6.87 -19.16
N LEU A 61 6.82 7.51 -18.01
CA LEU A 61 6.48 8.92 -17.82
C LEU A 61 7.36 9.81 -18.72
N PRO A 62 6.88 11.01 -19.11
CA PRO A 62 7.67 11.95 -19.89
C PRO A 62 8.97 12.32 -19.17
N SER A 63 10.03 12.62 -19.94
CA SER A 63 11.32 13.07 -19.44
C SER A 63 11.73 14.36 -20.16
N PRO A 64 11.74 15.52 -19.50
CA PRO A 64 11.45 15.74 -18.07
C PRO A 64 9.95 15.63 -17.73
N ASP A 65 9.64 15.09 -16.54
CA ASP A 65 8.26 15.03 -16.01
C ASP A 65 7.87 16.42 -15.46
N PRO A 66 6.77 17.04 -15.91
CA PRO A 66 6.29 18.31 -15.36
C PRO A 66 5.76 18.18 -13.91
N THR A 67 5.44 16.97 -13.47
CA THR A 67 5.02 16.65 -12.09
C THR A 67 6.21 16.19 -11.26
N THR A 68 6.46 16.85 -10.14
CA THR A 68 7.48 16.44 -9.16
C THR A 68 6.84 15.62 -8.06
N VAL A 69 7.37 14.41 -7.84
CA VAL A 69 6.86 13.46 -6.85
C VAL A 69 7.90 13.22 -5.77
N ASP A 70 7.65 13.71 -4.56
CA ASP A 70 8.50 13.49 -3.40
C ASP A 70 8.00 12.31 -2.58
N VAL A 71 8.93 11.40 -2.27
CA VAL A 71 8.67 10.21 -1.45
C VAL A 71 9.42 10.40 -0.16
N LEU A 72 8.70 10.76 0.89
CA LEU A 72 9.23 11.12 2.19
C LEU A 72 8.68 10.17 3.26
N SER A 73 9.27 10.23 4.44
CA SER A 73 8.75 9.60 5.65
C SER A 73 8.45 10.69 6.65
N VAL A 74 7.21 10.73 7.14
CA VAL A 74 6.82 11.60 8.27
C VAL A 74 6.76 10.75 9.53
N ASN A 75 7.32 11.23 10.63
CA ASN A 75 7.46 10.44 11.85
C ASN A 75 7.23 11.24 13.13
N ILE A 76 6.88 10.55 14.22
CA ILE A 76 6.50 11.18 15.48
C ILE A 76 7.67 11.84 16.23
N GLN A 77 8.92 11.47 15.95
CA GLN A 77 10.07 12.03 16.64
C GLN A 77 10.57 13.34 16.02
N GLU A 78 10.53 13.45 14.69
CA GLU A 78 11.06 14.59 13.94
C GLU A 78 9.96 15.55 13.47
N ASN A 79 8.73 15.04 13.27
CA ASN A 79 7.63 15.81 12.68
C ASN A 79 6.48 16.08 13.65
N LEU A 80 6.71 15.90 14.96
CA LEU A 80 5.71 16.21 16.00
C LEU A 80 5.18 17.64 15.89
N ASP A 81 6.08 18.61 15.64
CA ASP A 81 5.76 20.04 15.56
C ASP A 81 5.73 20.55 14.09
N ARG A 82 5.58 19.64 13.13
CA ARG A 82 5.53 19.98 11.70
C ARG A 82 4.40 20.98 11.42
N GLN A 83 4.63 21.85 10.44
CA GLN A 83 3.69 22.86 9.95
C GLN A 83 3.37 22.54 8.49
N PRO A 84 2.12 22.71 8.02
CA PRO A 84 0.97 23.27 8.73
C PRO A 84 0.15 22.25 9.52
N ILE A 85 0.52 20.96 9.47
CA ILE A 85 -0.14 19.89 10.24
C ILE A 85 0.95 19.09 10.97
N PRO A 86 0.84 18.96 12.30
CA PRO A 86 1.75 18.14 13.10
C PRO A 86 1.52 16.66 12.81
N TYR A 87 2.57 15.85 12.93
CA TYR A 87 2.41 14.41 12.84
C TYR A 87 1.93 13.83 14.18
N ARG A 88 0.78 13.15 14.16
CA ARG A 88 0.28 12.34 15.28
C ARG A 88 0.03 10.92 14.80
N THR A 89 0.36 9.94 15.64
CA THR A 89 0.10 8.51 15.35
C THR A 89 -1.39 8.25 15.15
N PRO A 90 -1.82 7.39 14.20
CA PRO A 90 -3.24 7.16 13.96
C PRO A 90 -4.02 6.59 15.15
N PRO A 91 -5.35 6.78 15.20
CA PRO A 91 -6.17 6.26 16.28
C PRO A 91 -6.05 4.74 16.48
N GLY A 92 -5.77 4.35 17.72
CA GLY A 92 -5.62 2.96 18.13
C GLY A 92 -4.30 2.31 17.71
N VAL A 93 -3.37 3.08 17.13
CA VAL A 93 -2.00 2.61 16.87
C VAL A 93 -1.14 3.00 18.07
N GLU A 94 -0.55 2.00 18.71
CA GLU A 94 0.39 2.19 19.81
C GLU A 94 1.82 2.00 19.32
N ARG A 95 2.74 2.77 19.89
CA ARG A 95 4.17 2.66 19.56
C ARG A 95 4.71 1.36 20.12
N GLU A 96 5.43 0.60 19.29
CA GLU A 96 6.09 -0.61 19.73
C GLU A 96 7.10 -0.30 20.84
N GLN A 97 7.09 -1.12 21.89
CA GLN A 97 7.98 -1.00 23.03
C GLN A 97 9.12 -2.02 22.91
N LEU A 98 10.34 -1.51 22.79
CA LEU A 98 11.53 -2.35 22.88
C LEU A 98 12.07 -2.32 24.30
N TYR A 99 12.17 -3.49 24.91
CA TYR A 99 12.85 -3.67 26.19
C TYR A 99 14.35 -3.75 25.95
N ASN A 100 15.08 -2.70 26.30
CA ASN A 100 16.54 -2.71 26.29
C ASN A 100 17.04 -2.66 27.74
N ASN A 101 17.55 -3.81 28.21
CA ASN A 101 17.95 -4.05 29.61
C ASN A 101 16.80 -3.73 30.58
N ASN A 102 16.92 -2.65 31.35
CA ASN A 102 15.95 -2.22 32.36
C ASN A 102 15.12 -1.00 31.91
N THR A 103 15.22 -0.60 30.64
CA THR A 103 14.51 0.56 30.09
C THR A 103 13.60 0.16 28.95
N VAL A 104 12.39 0.70 28.95
CA VAL A 104 11.42 0.58 27.87
C VAL A 104 11.63 1.75 26.93
N ILE A 105 11.96 1.46 25.67
CA ILE A 105 12.15 2.46 24.62
C ILE A 105 11.01 2.33 23.63
N ASN A 106 10.24 3.40 23.46
CA ASN A 106 9.21 3.46 22.41
C ASN A 106 9.89 3.63 21.06
N GLN A 107 9.66 2.70 20.15
CA GLN A 107 10.14 2.76 18.77
C GLN A 107 9.54 3.96 18.03
N ASN A 108 10.21 4.36 16.95
CA ASN A 108 9.70 5.41 16.09
C ASN A 108 8.48 4.90 15.32
N GLU A 109 7.49 5.77 15.13
CA GLU A 109 6.30 5.49 14.35
C GLU A 109 6.30 6.44 13.16
N GLN A 110 6.09 5.88 11.97
CA GLN A 110 6.34 6.58 10.70
C GLN A 110 5.28 6.23 9.65
N SER A 111 4.88 7.24 8.88
CA SER A 111 4.05 7.09 7.68
C SER A 111 4.86 7.40 6.43
N LEU A 112 4.46 6.78 5.33
CA LEU A 112 4.90 7.18 4.00
C LEU A 112 4.19 8.50 3.63
N SER A 113 4.94 9.51 3.23
CA SER A 113 4.41 10.75 2.67
C SER A 113 4.70 10.80 1.16
N LEU A 114 3.64 10.90 0.37
CA LEU A 114 3.71 11.12 -1.06
C LEU A 114 3.29 12.57 -1.35
N ARG A 115 4.28 13.40 -1.65
CA ARG A 115 4.08 14.82 -1.92
C ARG A 115 4.14 15.10 -3.41
N ILE A 116 3.05 15.63 -3.95
CA ILE A 116 2.92 15.99 -5.37
C ILE A 116 3.03 17.50 -5.52
N SER A 117 3.99 17.91 -6.34
CA SER A 117 4.30 19.30 -6.66
C SER A 117 4.76 19.40 -8.12
N GLY A 118 5.38 20.51 -8.51
CA GLY A 118 5.86 20.75 -9.87
C GLY A 118 5.14 21.92 -10.53
N ALA A 119 5.59 22.27 -11.74
CA ALA A 119 5.07 23.43 -12.46
C ALA A 119 3.62 23.23 -12.93
N GLU A 120 3.26 21.99 -13.28
CA GLU A 120 1.91 21.67 -13.73
C GLU A 120 1.11 20.89 -12.68
N GLY A 121 1.73 20.32 -11.63
CA GLY A 121 1.04 19.45 -10.67
C GLY A 121 0.46 18.18 -11.33
N LEU A 122 -0.43 17.48 -10.63
CA LEU A 122 -1.04 16.25 -11.13
C LEU A 122 -2.20 16.57 -12.08
N ALA A 123 -2.04 16.32 -13.37
CA ALA A 123 -3.07 16.56 -14.38
C ALA A 123 -4.28 15.61 -14.23
N GLN A 124 -5.38 15.93 -14.90
CA GLN A 124 -6.56 15.06 -14.95
C GLN A 124 -6.18 13.68 -15.50
N ASP A 125 -6.78 12.62 -14.94
CA ASP A 125 -6.50 11.22 -15.30
C ASP A 125 -5.08 10.73 -15.05
N GLU A 126 -4.20 11.57 -14.53
CA GLU A 126 -2.88 11.16 -14.11
C GLU A 126 -2.86 10.63 -12.67
N SER A 127 -1.96 9.69 -12.45
CA SER A 127 -1.59 9.26 -11.11
C SER A 127 -0.07 9.15 -10.97
N ARG A 128 0.37 9.17 -9.71
CA ARG A 128 1.77 8.93 -9.34
C ARG A 128 1.78 7.95 -8.18
N ALA A 129 2.74 7.03 -8.23
CA ALA A 129 2.74 5.88 -7.32
C ALA A 129 4.14 5.56 -6.83
N VAL A 130 4.17 4.87 -5.70
CA VAL A 130 5.34 4.18 -5.21
C VAL A 130 5.01 2.71 -5.03
N PHE A 131 6.02 1.86 -5.12
CA PHE A 131 5.85 0.43 -4.99
C PHE A 131 6.88 -0.20 -4.08
N LYS A 132 6.49 -1.35 -3.56
CA LYS A 132 7.31 -2.27 -2.79
C LYS A 132 7.03 -3.69 -3.27
N ASN A 133 8.09 -4.49 -3.37
CA ASN A 133 7.95 -5.92 -3.62
C ASN A 133 7.71 -6.61 -2.28
N ILE A 134 6.69 -7.45 -2.23
CA ILE A 134 6.32 -8.24 -1.05
C ILE A 134 6.16 -9.70 -1.46
N SER A 135 6.02 -10.59 -0.49
CA SER A 135 5.60 -11.97 -0.73
C SER A 135 4.62 -12.33 0.36
N MET A 136 3.33 -12.16 0.09
CA MET A 136 2.29 -12.35 1.09
C MET A 136 1.10 -13.12 0.53
N ASP A 137 0.54 -13.97 1.38
CA ASP A 137 -0.71 -14.68 1.15
C ASP A 137 -1.80 -14.07 2.02
N MET A 138 -2.80 -13.45 1.37
CA MET A 138 -3.88 -12.73 2.04
C MET A 138 -5.13 -13.60 2.27
N ARG A 139 -5.15 -14.86 1.79
CA ARG A 139 -6.37 -15.70 1.77
C ARG A 139 -6.95 -16.03 3.14
N GLN A 140 -6.11 -16.06 4.17
CA GLN A 140 -6.53 -16.37 5.54
C GLN A 140 -7.14 -15.18 6.27
N PHE A 141 -7.19 -14.00 5.64
CA PHE A 141 -7.69 -12.78 6.25
C PHE A 141 -8.99 -12.35 5.59
N LYS A 142 -9.80 -11.58 6.32
CA LYS A 142 -11.10 -11.09 5.83
C LYS A 142 -11.02 -9.67 5.30
N LYS A 143 -10.06 -8.86 5.77
CA LYS A 143 -10.01 -7.42 5.51
C LYS A 143 -8.58 -6.91 5.31
N ILE A 144 -8.42 -5.93 4.42
CA ILE A 144 -7.25 -5.05 4.36
C ILE A 144 -7.63 -3.73 5.03
N LYS A 145 -6.77 -3.23 5.91
CA LYS A 145 -6.92 -1.94 6.58
C LYS A 145 -5.72 -1.04 6.37
N MET A 146 -5.94 0.25 6.19
CA MET A 146 -4.89 1.27 6.10
C MET A 146 -5.44 2.62 6.53
N PHE A 147 -4.61 3.45 7.15
CA PHE A 147 -4.93 4.84 7.44
C PHE A 147 -4.38 5.74 6.35
N LEU A 148 -5.20 6.71 5.95
CA LEU A 148 -4.85 7.67 4.91
C LEU A 148 -5.12 9.09 5.42
N HIS A 149 -4.24 10.00 5.06
CA HIS A 149 -4.38 11.43 5.34
C HIS A 149 -4.09 12.20 4.06
N ALA A 150 -4.78 13.32 3.86
CA ALA A 150 -4.53 14.24 2.76
C ALA A 150 -4.48 15.67 3.26
N GLU A 151 -3.51 16.44 2.79
CA GLU A 151 -3.37 17.87 3.06
C GLU A 151 -2.99 18.64 1.80
N ALA A 152 -3.40 19.91 1.75
CA ALA A 152 -2.93 20.85 0.75
C ALA A 152 -1.48 21.27 1.04
N LEU A 153 -0.71 21.58 0.01
CA LEU A 153 0.60 22.23 0.21
C LEU A 153 0.41 23.67 0.68
N VAL A 154 1.41 24.22 1.37
CA VAL A 154 1.38 25.61 1.84
C VAL A 154 1.27 26.56 0.65
N GLY A 155 0.22 27.39 0.64
CA GLY A 155 -0.06 28.33 -0.44
C GLY A 155 -0.90 27.75 -1.59
N GLU A 156 -1.19 26.46 -1.57
CA GLU A 156 -2.00 25.76 -2.56
C GLU A 156 -3.37 25.39 -1.97
N THR A 157 -4.32 25.04 -2.83
CA THR A 157 -5.66 24.61 -2.42
C THR A 157 -5.95 23.19 -2.89
N LEU A 158 -6.51 22.39 -2.00
CA LEU A 158 -7.00 21.04 -2.27
C LEU A 158 -8.36 20.91 -1.62
N ASN A 159 -9.38 20.52 -2.37
CA ASN A 159 -10.73 20.30 -1.87
C ASN A 159 -10.95 18.80 -1.65
N ASP A 160 -11.98 18.50 -0.86
CA ASP A 160 -12.42 17.13 -0.62
C ASP A 160 -12.72 16.38 -1.92
N ASP A 161 -12.38 15.10 -1.92
CA ASP A 161 -12.62 14.12 -3.00
C ASP A 161 -11.87 14.39 -4.33
N GLU A 162 -11.12 15.50 -4.46
CA GLU A 162 -10.33 15.81 -5.66
C GLU A 162 -9.13 14.87 -5.81
N MET A 163 -8.46 14.54 -4.70
CA MET A 163 -7.35 13.59 -4.69
C MET A 163 -7.83 12.25 -4.14
N ALA A 164 -7.57 11.18 -4.89
CA ALA A 164 -7.85 9.82 -4.45
C ALA A 164 -6.55 9.07 -4.15
N ALA A 165 -6.51 8.38 -3.02
CA ALA A 165 -5.49 7.36 -2.78
C ALA A 165 -5.89 6.09 -3.52
N PHE A 166 -4.93 5.37 -4.05
CA PHE A 166 -5.16 4.02 -4.52
C PHE A 166 -4.13 3.04 -3.98
N LEU A 167 -4.60 1.83 -3.71
CA LEU A 167 -3.83 0.68 -3.32
C LEU A 167 -3.96 -0.38 -4.41
N ARG A 168 -2.86 -0.66 -5.10
CA ARG A 168 -2.76 -1.68 -6.14
C ARG A 168 -1.90 -2.85 -5.66
N PHE A 169 -2.39 -4.07 -5.81
CA PHE A 169 -1.68 -5.28 -5.41
C PHE A 169 -2.01 -6.46 -6.31
N GLY A 170 -1.04 -7.34 -6.51
CA GLY A 170 -1.22 -8.53 -7.34
C GLY A 170 0.08 -9.23 -7.68
N ASN A 171 0.11 -9.79 -8.88
CA ASN A 171 1.27 -10.51 -9.40
C ASN A 171 2.26 -9.56 -10.09
N ASP A 172 1.76 -8.49 -10.69
CA ASP A 172 2.53 -7.47 -11.39
C ASP A 172 1.92 -6.07 -11.16
N PHE A 173 2.42 -5.04 -11.84
CA PHE A 173 1.94 -3.67 -11.72
C PHE A 173 0.94 -3.25 -12.80
N THR A 174 0.81 -3.96 -13.92
CA THR A 174 0.16 -3.44 -15.14
C THR A 174 -0.81 -4.38 -15.85
N GLN A 175 -0.72 -5.70 -15.62
CA GLN A 175 -1.50 -6.72 -16.32
C GLN A 175 -2.36 -7.58 -15.38
N ASN A 176 -1.90 -7.86 -14.17
CA ASN A 176 -2.56 -8.73 -13.20
C ASN A 176 -2.55 -8.08 -11.81
N PHE A 177 -3.56 -7.25 -11.56
CA PHE A 177 -3.70 -6.54 -10.29
C PHE A 177 -5.16 -6.35 -9.88
N TYR A 178 -5.38 -6.25 -8.57
CA TYR A 178 -6.50 -5.53 -7.99
C TYR A 178 -6.04 -4.12 -7.66
N GLU A 179 -6.90 -3.15 -7.86
CA GLU A 179 -6.71 -1.78 -7.44
C GLU A 179 -7.94 -1.31 -6.67
N VAL A 180 -7.69 -0.60 -5.58
CA VAL A 180 -8.71 -0.09 -4.68
C VAL A 180 -8.46 1.39 -4.54
N GLU A 181 -9.40 2.20 -4.97
CA GLU A 181 -9.34 3.65 -4.98
C GLU A 181 -10.31 4.21 -3.94
N LEU A 182 -9.82 5.17 -3.15
CA LEU A 182 -10.58 5.89 -2.13
C LEU A 182 -10.35 7.41 -2.30
N PRO A 183 -11.38 8.19 -2.68
CA PRO A 183 -11.34 9.64 -2.64
C PRO A 183 -11.09 10.15 -1.22
N LEU A 184 -10.14 11.06 -1.06
CA LEU A 184 -9.69 11.52 0.26
C LEU A 184 -10.39 12.81 0.65
N LYS A 185 -10.66 12.94 1.94
CA LYS A 185 -11.05 14.18 2.61
C LYS A 185 -9.81 14.92 3.07
N VAL A 186 -9.77 16.22 2.81
CA VAL A 186 -8.60 17.06 3.09
C VAL A 186 -8.68 17.55 4.53
N THR A 187 -7.59 17.36 5.27
CA THR A 187 -7.49 17.92 6.61
C THR A 187 -7.16 19.40 6.50
N PRO A 188 -7.96 20.31 7.09
CA PRO A 188 -7.64 21.72 7.10
C PRO A 188 -6.33 21.98 7.84
N HIS A 189 -5.57 22.98 7.39
CA HIS A 189 -4.34 23.41 8.06
C HIS A 189 -4.64 23.87 9.48
N ASN A 190 -4.22 23.07 10.47
CA ASN A 190 -4.44 23.34 11.89
C ASN A 190 -3.30 22.75 12.72
N LEU A 191 -2.57 23.61 13.43
CA LEU A 191 -1.44 23.22 14.27
C LEU A 191 -1.84 22.45 15.52
N SER A 192 -3.08 22.61 15.94
CA SER A 192 -3.66 21.91 17.08
C SER A 192 -4.59 20.78 16.64
N ALA A 193 -4.49 20.32 15.38
CA ALA A 193 -5.28 19.21 14.88
C ALA A 193 -5.10 17.99 15.79
N THR A 194 -6.23 17.42 16.18
CA THR A 194 -6.31 16.18 16.94
C THR A 194 -6.01 14.99 16.04
N GLN A 195 -5.83 13.83 16.67
CA GLN A 195 -5.51 12.60 15.97
C GLN A 195 -6.63 12.18 14.98
N GLU A 196 -7.88 12.37 15.38
CA GLU A 196 -9.07 12.03 14.61
C GLU A 196 -9.31 13.01 13.46
N GLU A 197 -8.86 14.26 13.61
CA GLU A 197 -8.89 15.25 12.52
C GLU A 197 -7.82 14.97 11.47
N ILE A 198 -6.61 14.56 11.89
CA ILE A 198 -5.52 14.18 10.97
C ILE A 198 -5.86 12.87 10.25
N TRP A 199 -6.43 11.90 10.96
CA TRP A 199 -6.80 10.60 10.40
C TRP A 199 -8.31 10.42 10.42
N PRO A 200 -9.05 11.13 9.54
CA PRO A 200 -10.50 11.08 9.55
C PRO A 200 -10.97 9.68 9.19
N GLU A 201 -12.00 9.19 9.89
CA GLU A 201 -12.53 7.84 9.67
C GLU A 201 -12.94 7.59 8.22
N GLN A 202 -13.38 8.65 7.53
CA GLN A 202 -13.76 8.62 6.12
C GLN A 202 -12.59 8.25 5.20
N ASN A 203 -11.34 8.57 5.58
CA ASN A 203 -10.15 8.20 4.83
C ASN A 203 -9.58 6.85 5.24
N ASN A 204 -10.14 6.18 6.26
CA ASN A 204 -9.68 4.86 6.63
C ASN A 204 -10.13 3.85 5.58
N LEU A 205 -9.16 3.19 4.95
CA LEU A 205 -9.44 2.07 4.08
C LEU A 205 -9.79 0.86 4.95
N ASP A 206 -11.04 0.38 4.88
CA ASP A 206 -11.46 -0.93 5.43
C ASP A 206 -12.10 -1.73 4.30
N LEU A 207 -11.27 -2.52 3.60
CA LEU A 207 -11.69 -3.29 2.43
C LEU A 207 -11.91 -4.76 2.81
N PRO A 208 -13.14 -5.29 2.72
CA PRO A 208 -13.39 -6.72 2.79
C PRO A 208 -12.82 -7.45 1.57
N LEU A 209 -12.01 -8.48 1.81
CA LEU A 209 -11.40 -9.31 0.76
C LEU A 209 -12.43 -10.13 -0.03
N ASP A 210 -13.60 -10.41 0.55
CA ASP A 210 -14.72 -11.05 -0.14
C ASP A 210 -15.32 -10.16 -1.27
N LEU A 211 -15.12 -8.84 -1.22
CA LEU A 211 -15.49 -7.99 -2.36
C LEU A 211 -14.61 -8.27 -3.57
N LEU A 212 -13.34 -8.63 -3.37
CA LEU A 212 -12.42 -8.93 -4.47
C LEU A 212 -12.76 -10.24 -5.17
N THR A 213 -13.20 -11.25 -4.42
CA THR A 213 -13.66 -12.52 -4.99
C THR A 213 -14.94 -12.33 -5.80
N LYS A 214 -15.91 -11.58 -5.28
CA LYS A 214 -17.13 -11.18 -6.02
C LYS A 214 -16.78 -10.37 -7.27
N MET A 215 -15.90 -9.37 -7.14
CA MET A 215 -15.43 -8.55 -8.25
C MET A 215 -14.77 -9.38 -9.36
N LYS A 216 -13.97 -10.38 -8.98
CA LYS A 216 -13.35 -11.31 -9.93
C LYS A 216 -14.39 -12.12 -10.70
N ILE A 217 -15.40 -12.65 -10.00
CA ILE A 217 -16.49 -13.40 -10.64
C ILE A 217 -17.26 -12.51 -11.62
N LEU A 218 -17.58 -11.28 -11.21
CA LEU A 218 -18.25 -10.30 -12.07
C LEU A 218 -17.44 -10.01 -13.33
N ALA A 219 -16.14 -9.74 -13.18
CA ALA A 219 -15.23 -9.50 -14.31
C ALA A 219 -15.15 -10.71 -15.26
N MET A 220 -15.11 -11.94 -14.74
CA MET A 220 -15.08 -13.15 -15.58
C MET A 220 -16.36 -13.35 -16.41
N SER A 221 -17.49 -12.86 -15.91
CA SER A 221 -18.80 -12.93 -16.60
C SER A 221 -19.14 -11.69 -17.42
N ALA A 222 -18.34 -10.62 -17.33
CA ALA A 222 -18.65 -9.33 -17.94
C ALA A 222 -18.42 -9.37 -19.46
N PRO A 223 -19.27 -8.69 -20.25
CA PRO A 223 -19.04 -8.51 -21.67
C PRO A 223 -17.78 -7.65 -21.90
N PRO A 224 -17.09 -7.80 -23.04
CA PRO A 224 -15.91 -6.98 -23.36
C PRO A 224 -16.15 -5.46 -23.33
N GLU A 225 -17.39 -5.02 -23.52
CA GLU A 225 -17.81 -3.61 -23.51
C GLU A 225 -17.74 -2.95 -22.12
N ASP A 226 -17.77 -3.75 -21.05
CA ASP A 226 -17.67 -3.25 -19.67
C ASP A 226 -16.22 -2.95 -19.25
N PHE A 227 -15.24 -3.33 -20.08
CA PHE A 227 -13.82 -3.08 -19.84
C PHE A 227 -13.42 -1.77 -20.50
N ASN A 228 -12.56 -1.00 -19.84
CA ASN A 228 -11.97 0.18 -20.48
C ASN A 228 -10.96 -0.23 -21.57
N GLU A 229 -10.43 0.76 -22.30
CA GLU A 229 -9.45 0.55 -23.38
C GLU A 229 -8.18 -0.19 -22.92
N GLN A 230 -7.84 -0.08 -21.63
CA GLN A 230 -6.70 -0.75 -21.02
C GLN A 230 -7.02 -2.13 -20.46
N GLY A 231 -8.24 -2.65 -20.67
CA GLY A 231 -8.70 -3.96 -20.20
C GLY A 231 -8.97 -4.03 -18.69
N VAL A 232 -9.23 -2.89 -18.05
CA VAL A 232 -9.56 -2.79 -16.62
C VAL A 232 -11.08 -2.80 -16.47
N PHE A 233 -11.58 -3.70 -15.63
CA PHE A 233 -12.97 -3.73 -15.20
C PHE A 233 -13.08 -3.05 -13.84
N SER A 234 -13.92 -2.02 -13.74
CA SER A 234 -14.06 -1.20 -12.53
C SER A 234 -15.51 -1.12 -12.07
N LYS A 235 -15.75 -1.25 -10.77
CA LYS A 235 -17.07 -1.10 -10.14
C LYS A 235 -16.91 -0.45 -8.77
N PHE A 236 -17.92 0.29 -8.34
CA PHE A 236 -18.00 0.75 -6.95
C PHE A 236 -18.43 -0.39 -6.04
N ASP A 237 -18.05 -0.33 -4.76
CA ASP A 237 -18.38 -1.37 -3.76
C ASP A 237 -19.88 -1.69 -3.66
N TYR A 238 -20.77 -0.70 -3.73
CA TYR A 238 -22.23 -0.86 -3.73
C TYR A 238 -22.77 -1.61 -4.95
N GLN A 239 -22.02 -1.63 -6.05
CA GLN A 239 -22.38 -2.38 -7.25
C GLN A 239 -21.96 -3.85 -7.14
N ILE A 240 -21.06 -4.17 -6.21
CA ILE A 240 -20.53 -5.51 -5.98
C ILE A 240 -21.28 -6.18 -4.83
N ASP A 241 -21.56 -5.45 -3.76
CA ASP A 241 -22.29 -5.93 -2.59
C ASP A 241 -23.58 -5.14 -2.37
N PRO A 242 -24.76 -5.77 -2.56
CA PRO A 242 -26.06 -5.12 -2.36
C PRO A 242 -26.32 -4.64 -0.93
N ASN A 243 -25.54 -5.08 0.05
CA ASN A 243 -25.67 -4.63 1.44
C ASN A 243 -25.06 -3.25 1.68
N ILE A 244 -24.27 -2.74 0.73
CA ILE A 244 -23.64 -1.43 0.81
C ILE A 244 -24.55 -0.42 0.09
N SER A 245 -25.06 0.58 0.82
CA SER A 245 -25.80 1.68 0.20
C SER A 245 -24.86 2.55 -0.63
N ALA A 246 -25.32 3.03 -1.79
CA ALA A 246 -24.57 3.94 -2.65
C ALA A 246 -24.17 5.24 -1.92
N GLU A 247 -24.96 5.69 -0.95
CA GLU A 247 -24.66 6.88 -0.13
C GLU A 247 -23.46 6.69 0.80
N ASN A 248 -23.20 5.44 1.18
CA ASN A 248 -22.07 5.07 2.05
C ASN A 248 -20.87 4.56 1.24
N SER A 249 -21.04 4.38 -0.07
CA SER A 249 -19.97 3.95 -0.96
C SER A 249 -18.96 5.05 -1.17
N ARG A 250 -17.70 4.73 -0.93
CA ARG A 250 -16.57 5.60 -1.32
C ARG A 250 -15.47 4.83 -2.03
N ILE A 251 -15.55 3.50 -2.06
CA ILE A 251 -14.49 2.66 -2.60
C ILE A 251 -14.84 2.25 -4.03
N LYS A 252 -13.90 2.51 -4.93
CA LYS A 252 -13.93 1.97 -6.28
C LYS A 252 -12.91 0.85 -6.37
N ILE A 253 -13.38 -0.32 -6.82
CA ILE A 253 -12.54 -1.50 -7.00
C ILE A 253 -12.35 -1.71 -8.50
N SER A 254 -11.13 -2.01 -8.88
CA SER A 254 -10.73 -2.28 -10.26
C SER A 254 -9.96 -3.59 -10.32
N ILE A 255 -10.19 -4.38 -11.37
CA ILE A 255 -9.48 -5.63 -11.65
C ILE A 255 -9.02 -5.63 -13.09
N LYS A 256 -7.77 -6.06 -13.31
CA LYS A 256 -7.22 -6.32 -14.64
C LYS A 256 -6.57 -7.69 -14.68
N GLY A 257 -6.84 -8.45 -15.75
CA GLY A 257 -6.30 -9.79 -15.93
C GLY A 257 -6.84 -10.78 -14.90
N ASN A 258 -5.98 -11.68 -14.42
CA ASN A 258 -6.34 -12.72 -13.46
C ASN A 258 -5.46 -12.70 -12.20
N PRO A 259 -5.55 -11.63 -11.38
CA PRO A 259 -4.71 -11.48 -10.20
C PRO A 259 -5.00 -12.54 -9.13
N ASN A 260 -3.94 -12.88 -8.39
CA ASN A 260 -3.96 -13.82 -7.28
C ASN A 260 -3.58 -13.14 -5.96
N PHE A 261 -4.51 -13.11 -5.00
CA PHE A 261 -4.25 -12.58 -3.65
C PHE A 261 -3.69 -13.63 -2.67
N GLY A 262 -3.54 -14.89 -3.12
CA GLY A 262 -2.79 -15.93 -2.41
C GLY A 262 -1.28 -15.88 -2.63
N GLN A 263 -0.82 -15.14 -3.64
CA GLN A 263 0.59 -14.89 -3.90
C GLN A 263 0.78 -13.46 -4.41
N VAL A 264 0.58 -12.50 -3.51
CA VAL A 264 0.81 -11.08 -3.80
C VAL A 264 2.31 -10.83 -3.80
N ARG A 265 2.82 -10.39 -4.95
CA ARG A 265 4.24 -10.09 -5.19
C ARG A 265 4.54 -8.60 -5.21
N THR A 266 3.55 -7.83 -5.63
CA THR A 266 3.67 -6.39 -5.82
C THR A 266 2.66 -5.67 -4.96
N LEU A 267 3.13 -4.61 -4.30
CA LEU A 267 2.30 -3.67 -3.58
C LEU A 267 2.64 -2.28 -4.10
N MET A 268 1.62 -1.53 -4.48
CA MET A 268 1.75 -0.17 -5.00
C MET A 268 0.72 0.70 -4.29
N VAL A 269 1.16 1.85 -3.81
CA VAL A 269 0.29 2.88 -3.27
C VAL A 269 0.57 4.18 -4.02
N GLY A 270 -0.47 4.94 -4.27
CA GLY A 270 -0.32 6.17 -5.03
C GLY A 270 -1.49 7.11 -4.85
N VAL A 271 -1.37 8.24 -5.52
CA VAL A 271 -2.39 9.28 -5.58
C VAL A 271 -2.79 9.52 -7.02
N ARG A 272 -4.09 9.76 -7.22
CA ARG A 272 -4.70 9.99 -8.53
C ARG A 272 -5.52 11.27 -8.48
N ASN A 273 -5.52 12.00 -9.59
CA ASN A 273 -6.43 13.12 -9.79
C ASN A 273 -7.83 12.58 -10.13
N ASN A 274 -8.81 12.91 -9.28
CA ASN A 274 -10.18 12.46 -9.38
C ASN A 274 -11.14 13.57 -9.89
N THR A 275 -10.59 14.69 -10.39
CA THR A 275 -11.38 15.76 -11.01
C THR A 275 -11.94 15.35 -12.37
N GLY A 276 -13.10 15.90 -12.74
CA GLY A 276 -13.83 15.58 -13.97
C GLY A 276 -14.27 14.13 -14.10
N LYS A 277 -14.37 13.39 -13.00
CA LYS A 277 -14.83 11.99 -12.97
C LYS A 277 -16.19 11.86 -12.32
N MET A 278 -17.03 11.03 -12.93
CA MET A 278 -18.26 10.57 -12.30
C MET A 278 -17.95 9.57 -11.18
N PRO A 279 -18.70 9.59 -10.06
CA PRO A 279 -19.94 10.34 -9.85
C PRO A 279 -19.77 11.74 -9.25
N GLN A 280 -18.57 12.16 -8.83
CA GLN A 280 -18.41 13.44 -8.11
C GLN A 280 -18.46 14.68 -9.01
N ASP A 281 -18.12 14.54 -10.30
CA ASP A 281 -18.14 15.61 -11.32
C ASP A 281 -17.45 16.92 -10.85
N LEU A 282 -16.29 16.75 -10.21
CA LEU A 282 -15.52 17.86 -9.65
C LEU A 282 -14.87 18.72 -10.76
N PRO A 283 -14.66 20.03 -10.57
CA PRO A 283 -14.04 20.89 -11.56
C PRO A 283 -12.66 20.38 -11.98
N VAL A 284 -12.45 20.23 -13.29
CA VAL A 284 -11.17 19.79 -13.86
C VAL A 284 -10.09 20.82 -13.55
N ARG A 285 -9.05 20.38 -12.83
CA ARG A 285 -7.85 21.17 -12.57
C ARG A 285 -6.68 20.27 -12.19
N ASN A 286 -5.48 20.84 -12.25
CA ASN A 286 -4.30 20.13 -11.77
C ASN A 286 -4.19 20.25 -10.25
N LEU A 287 -3.71 19.19 -9.61
CA LEU A 287 -3.69 19.07 -8.16
C LEU A 287 -2.27 19.03 -7.62
N THR A 288 -2.07 19.71 -6.50
CA THR A 288 -0.88 19.62 -5.66
C THR A 288 -1.33 19.29 -4.25
N GLY A 289 -0.53 18.51 -3.54
CA GLY A 289 -0.93 18.02 -2.22
C GLY A 289 0.04 17.02 -1.66
N GLU A 290 -0.17 16.66 -0.40
CA GLU A 290 0.59 15.62 0.29
C GLU A 290 -0.37 14.60 0.88
N VAL A 291 -0.08 13.31 0.63
CA VAL A 291 -0.89 12.20 1.14
C VAL A 291 -0.02 11.30 1.98
N TRP A 292 -0.49 10.99 3.19
CA TRP A 292 0.18 10.04 4.06
C TRP A 292 -0.52 8.69 4.04
N PHE A 293 0.29 7.64 4.03
CA PHE A 293 -0.13 6.25 4.07
C PHE A 293 0.47 5.61 5.32
N ASN A 294 -0.38 5.06 6.19
CA ASN A 294 0.07 4.44 7.41
C ASN A 294 -0.61 3.09 7.67
N GLU A 295 0.10 2.23 8.39
CA GLU A 295 -0.44 1.04 9.05
C GLU A 295 -1.27 0.16 8.11
N LEU A 296 -0.66 -0.25 7.00
CA LEU A 296 -1.24 -1.25 6.11
C LEU A 296 -1.19 -2.62 6.80
N ARG A 297 -2.36 -3.14 7.15
CA ARG A 297 -2.50 -4.42 7.85
C ARG A 297 -3.62 -5.28 7.30
N LEU A 298 -3.52 -6.56 7.58
CA LEU A 298 -4.59 -7.53 7.36
C LEU A 298 -5.35 -7.78 8.67
N ALA A 299 -6.67 -7.93 8.57
CA ALA A 299 -7.53 -8.10 9.73
C ALA A 299 -8.57 -9.20 9.55
N GLY A 300 -9.05 -9.73 10.67
CA GLY A 300 -10.12 -10.74 10.69
C GLY A 300 -9.67 -12.07 10.11
N MET A 301 -8.72 -12.73 10.75
CA MET A 301 -8.24 -14.05 10.33
C MET A 301 -9.35 -15.11 10.37
N ASP A 302 -9.44 -15.97 9.36
CA ASP A 302 -10.32 -17.14 9.39
C ASP A 302 -9.65 -18.26 10.18
N ASN A 303 -10.14 -18.52 11.39
CA ASN A 303 -9.56 -19.49 12.31
C ASN A 303 -10.51 -20.68 12.52
N LYS A 304 -10.94 -21.29 11.42
CA LYS A 304 -11.70 -22.54 11.48
C LYS A 304 -10.75 -23.69 11.81
N GLY A 305 -11.07 -24.44 12.86
CA GLY A 305 -10.33 -25.65 13.20
C GLY A 305 -10.52 -26.73 12.14
N GLY A 306 -9.50 -27.54 11.93
CA GLY A 306 -9.59 -28.77 11.16
C GLY A 306 -9.61 -30.01 12.05
N MET A 307 -9.92 -31.15 11.46
CA MET A 307 -9.87 -32.46 12.10
C MET A 307 -8.88 -33.35 11.35
N ALA A 308 -8.25 -34.27 12.08
CA ALA A 308 -7.52 -35.37 11.47
C ALA A 308 -7.84 -36.68 12.17
N ALA A 309 -7.92 -37.75 11.38
CA ALA A 309 -8.07 -39.12 11.84
C ALA A 309 -6.93 -39.94 11.24
N ILE A 310 -6.18 -40.66 12.09
CA ILE A 310 -5.14 -41.60 11.69
C ILE A 310 -5.55 -42.96 12.22
N VAL A 311 -5.58 -43.95 11.33
CA VAL A 311 -5.89 -45.35 11.63
C VAL A 311 -4.71 -46.18 11.16
N SER A 312 -4.02 -46.83 12.08
CA SER A 312 -2.91 -47.74 11.78
C SER A 312 -3.27 -49.16 12.24
N VAL A 313 -3.07 -50.14 11.36
CA VAL A 313 -3.32 -51.56 11.59
C VAL A 313 -2.04 -52.31 11.31
N ASP A 314 -1.46 -52.90 12.36
CA ASP A 314 -0.24 -53.72 12.26
C ASP A 314 -0.55 -55.17 12.65
N ALA A 315 -0.20 -56.11 11.78
CA ALA A 315 -0.38 -57.53 11.98
C ALA A 315 0.92 -58.28 11.67
N ASN A 316 1.40 -59.07 12.64
CA ASN A 316 2.59 -59.91 12.51
C ASN A 316 2.17 -61.38 12.35
N PHE A 317 2.71 -62.04 11.31
CA PHE A 317 2.55 -63.48 11.06
C PHE A 317 3.88 -64.22 11.30
N ALA A 318 4.34 -64.23 12.55
CA ALA A 318 5.58 -64.89 13.00
C ALA A 318 6.78 -64.59 12.07
N ASP A 319 7.49 -65.61 11.59
CA ASP A 319 8.67 -65.49 10.72
C ASP A 319 8.33 -65.31 9.23
N PHE A 320 7.05 -65.27 8.86
CA PHE A 320 6.62 -65.27 7.45
C PHE A 320 6.41 -63.87 6.88
N ALA A 321 5.61 -63.03 7.55
CA ALA A 321 5.29 -61.70 7.02
C ALA A 321 4.84 -60.72 8.11
N ASN A 322 5.14 -59.44 7.88
CA ASN A 322 4.55 -58.30 8.58
C ASN A 322 3.65 -57.54 7.62
N ILE A 323 2.41 -57.31 8.03
CA ILE A 323 1.47 -56.49 7.28
C ILE A 323 1.18 -55.25 8.12
N SER A 324 1.50 -54.08 7.58
CA SER A 324 1.14 -52.78 8.13
C SER A 324 0.26 -52.06 7.13
N ALA A 325 -0.87 -51.53 7.58
CA ALA A 325 -1.73 -50.67 6.79
C ALA A 325 -1.99 -49.38 7.59
N THR A 326 -1.85 -48.23 6.95
CA THR A 326 -2.13 -46.94 7.59
C THR A 326 -3.03 -46.10 6.71
N GLY A 327 -4.15 -45.65 7.26
CA GLY A 327 -5.04 -44.66 6.68
C GLY A 327 -4.96 -43.33 7.44
N ARG A 328 -4.87 -42.22 6.72
CA ARG A 328 -4.88 -40.87 7.28
C ARG A 328 -5.88 -40.01 6.52
N MET A 329 -6.74 -39.33 7.27
CA MET A 329 -7.64 -38.30 6.77
C MET A 329 -7.38 -37.01 7.54
N SER A 330 -7.32 -35.87 6.85
CA SER A 330 -7.27 -34.55 7.49
C SER A 330 -8.09 -33.55 6.70
N THR A 331 -8.74 -32.60 7.38
CA THR A 331 -9.54 -31.55 6.75
C THR A 331 -8.80 -30.22 6.68
N ILE A 332 -9.36 -29.29 5.90
CA ILE A 332 -8.96 -27.87 5.91
C ILE A 332 -8.89 -27.33 7.35
N GLY A 333 -7.84 -26.58 7.66
CA GLY A 333 -7.60 -25.96 8.97
C GLY A 333 -6.81 -26.84 9.96
N PHE A 334 -6.52 -28.10 9.62
CA PHE A 334 -5.69 -28.97 10.47
C PHE A 334 -4.20 -28.62 10.32
N GLY A 335 -3.48 -28.55 11.43
CA GLY A 335 -2.04 -28.25 11.49
C GLY A 335 -1.48 -28.54 12.89
N ALA A 336 -0.18 -28.37 13.05
CA ALA A 336 0.49 -28.44 14.34
C ALA A 336 0.16 -27.21 15.21
N LEU A 337 0.55 -27.22 16.49
CA LEU A 337 0.25 -26.11 17.40
C LEU A 337 1.11 -24.88 17.10
N GLU A 338 2.33 -25.12 16.64
CA GLU A 338 3.30 -24.13 16.18
C GLU A 338 2.98 -23.55 14.80
N ASP A 339 2.11 -24.21 14.02
CA ASP A 339 1.79 -23.77 12.66
C ASP A 339 1.08 -22.42 12.69
N GLY A 340 1.72 -21.46 12.01
CA GLY A 340 1.12 -20.18 11.73
C GLY A 340 -0.17 -20.32 10.91
N PRO A 341 -1.02 -19.29 10.89
CA PRO A 341 -2.30 -19.33 10.17
C PRO A 341 -2.17 -19.66 8.68
N ASN A 342 -1.08 -19.21 8.05
CA ASN A 342 -0.81 -19.47 6.64
C ASN A 342 -0.19 -20.85 6.38
N GLU A 343 0.24 -21.57 7.42
CA GLU A 343 0.96 -22.86 7.33
C GLU A 343 0.04 -24.07 7.55
N ARG A 344 -1.17 -23.86 8.11
CA ARG A 344 -2.17 -24.91 8.30
C ARG A 344 -2.71 -25.45 6.98
N SER A 345 -3.20 -26.69 7.01
CA SER A 345 -3.74 -27.38 5.84
C SER A 345 -4.86 -26.58 5.17
N ARG A 346 -4.82 -26.52 3.85
CA ARG A 346 -5.83 -25.86 3.01
C ARG A 346 -6.58 -26.81 2.10
N GLU A 347 -6.32 -28.10 2.27
CA GLU A 347 -6.91 -29.16 1.47
C GLU A 347 -7.40 -30.26 2.40
N ASP A 348 -8.47 -30.93 1.96
CA ASP A 348 -8.87 -32.19 2.54
C ASP A 348 -7.96 -33.27 1.95
N ALA A 349 -7.21 -33.96 2.81
CA ALA A 349 -6.28 -35.00 2.40
C ALA A 349 -6.76 -36.35 2.89
N GLN A 350 -6.73 -37.35 2.00
CA GLN A 350 -6.95 -38.76 2.30
C GLN A 350 -5.76 -39.54 1.76
N GLN A 351 -5.03 -40.20 2.65
CA GLN A 351 -3.85 -41.01 2.36
C GLN A 351 -4.06 -42.42 2.89
N TYR A 352 -3.63 -43.42 2.13
CA TYR A 352 -3.62 -44.81 2.57
C TYR A 352 -2.32 -45.44 2.06
N ASN A 353 -1.65 -46.22 2.92
CA ASN A 353 -0.42 -46.94 2.63
C ASN A 353 -0.51 -48.39 3.12
#